data_AF-A0A7V4LRR3-F1
#
_entry.id   AF-A0A7V4LRR3-F1
#
_cell.length_a   1.000
_cell.length_b   1.000
_cell.length_c   1.000
_cell.angle_alpha   90.00
_cell.angle_beta   90.00
_cell.angle_gamma   90.00
#
_symmetry.space_group_name_H-M   'P 1'
#
loop_
_entity.id
_entity.type
_entity.pdbx_description
1 polymer ?
#
loop_
_entity_poly.entity_id
_entity_poly.type
_entity_poly.pdbx_seq_one_letter_code
_entity_poly.pdbx_strand_id
1 'polypeptide(L)'
;MPTFFAGTGTSNMDKFPRTTVGGVSVSRMIAGSNWFLGWSHTTAAKDTFIQKHVRDRKKIADILEVFFRAGVDTTMGLIEVDEYADAIKEAEDRTGVKAVIVSTPGLPYTAETAVKGFDLGAVEQIIERQKRRGATFFLPHTSVTDVMLDRCTRQVRHMAPVCRLVRQYGMVPGLSTHLPESIIFADESGLDVETYIAIYNSMGFLMPIEVDWVAQIIRNANK
;
A
#
# COMPACT_ATOMS: atom_id res chain seq x y z
N MET A 1 -37.34 -29.69 -33.54
CA MET A 1 -36.13 -30.08 -32.79
C MET A 1 -34.95 -29.23 -33.26
N PRO A 2 -34.64 -28.12 -32.59
CA PRO A 2 -33.32 -27.51 -32.68
C PRO A 2 -32.51 -27.90 -31.44
N THR A 3 -31.40 -28.58 -31.68
CA THR A 3 -30.35 -28.89 -30.72
C THR A 3 -29.62 -27.61 -30.33
N PHE A 4 -29.82 -27.14 -29.10
CA PHE A 4 -28.95 -26.15 -28.48
C PHE A 4 -27.65 -26.84 -28.06
N PHE A 5 -26.55 -26.51 -28.72
CA PHE A 5 -25.22 -26.79 -28.19
C PHE A 5 -24.99 -25.90 -26.98
N ALA A 6 -25.02 -26.51 -25.79
CA ALA A 6 -24.51 -25.89 -24.58
C ALA A 6 -22.98 -25.73 -24.74
N GLY A 7 -22.55 -24.53 -25.09
CA GLY A 7 -21.15 -24.15 -24.96
C GLY A 7 -20.78 -24.20 -23.48
N THR A 8 -19.95 -25.17 -23.10
CA THR A 8 -19.24 -25.20 -21.81
C THR A 8 -18.14 -24.14 -21.84
N GLY A 9 -18.53 -22.88 -21.86
CA GLY A 9 -17.67 -21.77 -21.48
C GLY A 9 -17.93 -21.48 -20.02
N THR A 10 -17.03 -21.90 -19.14
CA THR A 10 -16.94 -21.32 -17.80
C THR A 10 -16.61 -19.84 -17.99
N SER A 11 -17.65 -19.01 -18.11
CA SER A 11 -17.50 -17.56 -18.12
C SER A 11 -16.75 -17.17 -16.85
N ASN A 12 -15.62 -16.50 -17.03
CA ASN A 12 -14.68 -16.01 -16.02
C ASN A 12 -15.31 -14.89 -15.15
N MET A 13 -16.54 -15.10 -14.66
CA MET A 13 -17.41 -14.14 -13.98
C MET A 13 -17.23 -14.10 -12.45
N ASP A 14 -16.50 -15.06 -11.87
CA ASP A 14 -16.38 -15.24 -10.42
C ASP A 14 -15.11 -14.62 -9.79
N LYS A 15 -14.36 -13.77 -10.51
CA LYS A 15 -13.15 -13.14 -9.95
C LYS A 15 -13.44 -11.71 -9.49
N PHE A 16 -12.95 -11.35 -8.30
CA PHE A 16 -13.06 -10.01 -7.75
C PHE A 16 -12.60 -8.95 -8.78
N PRO A 17 -13.29 -7.80 -8.92
CA PRO A 17 -12.89 -6.76 -9.85
C PRO A 17 -11.43 -6.34 -9.68
N ARG A 18 -10.71 -6.16 -10.80
CA ARG A 18 -9.29 -5.77 -10.82
C ARG A 18 -9.09 -4.44 -11.52
N THR A 19 -7.92 -3.86 -11.32
CA THR A 19 -7.41 -2.69 -12.07
C THR A 19 -5.91 -2.86 -12.29
N THR A 20 -5.30 -1.98 -13.09
CA THR A 20 -3.84 -1.97 -13.30
C THR A 20 -3.24 -0.72 -12.66
N VAL A 21 -2.14 -0.88 -11.93
CA VAL A 21 -1.39 0.21 -11.29
C VAL A 21 0.10 -0.04 -11.53
N GLY A 22 0.82 0.92 -12.13
CA GLY A 22 2.24 0.75 -12.44
C GLY A 22 2.58 -0.51 -13.24
N GLY A 23 1.68 -0.93 -14.14
CA GLY A 23 1.81 -2.16 -14.93
C GLY A 23 1.46 -3.46 -14.19
N VAL A 24 1.07 -3.40 -12.91
CA VAL A 24 0.69 -4.56 -12.09
C VAL A 24 -0.83 -4.66 -11.99
N SER A 25 -1.40 -5.84 -12.26
CA SER A 25 -2.83 -6.09 -12.03
C SER A 25 -3.10 -6.31 -10.54
N VAL A 26 -3.95 -5.49 -9.94
CA VAL A 26 -4.31 -5.52 -8.52
C VAL A 26 -5.81 -5.69 -8.31
N SER A 27 -6.22 -6.29 -7.19
CA SER A 27 -7.63 -6.33 -6.80
C SER A 27 -8.13 -4.92 -6.43
N ARG A 28 -9.38 -4.57 -6.80
CA ARG A 28 -9.98 -3.26 -6.48
C ARG A 28 -10.34 -3.08 -5.00
N MET A 29 -10.11 -4.11 -4.19
CA MET A 29 -10.12 -4.08 -2.74
C MET A 29 -8.76 -4.58 -2.26
N ILE A 30 -8.28 -4.05 -1.14
CA ILE A 30 -6.99 -4.38 -0.55
C ILE A 30 -7.22 -4.77 0.91
N ALA A 31 -6.62 -5.88 1.35
CA ALA A 31 -6.60 -6.25 2.76
C ALA A 31 -5.56 -5.38 3.50
N GLY A 32 -6.01 -4.48 4.38
CA GLY A 32 -5.15 -3.59 5.15
C GLY A 32 -4.70 -4.22 6.48
N SER A 33 -3.45 -3.98 6.89
CA SER A 33 -2.84 -4.67 8.05
C SER A 33 -3.10 -4.04 9.41
N ASN A 34 -3.75 -2.89 9.51
CA ASN A 34 -3.92 -2.17 10.79
C ASN A 34 -4.64 -3.01 11.85
N TRP A 35 -5.71 -3.69 11.43
CA TRP A 35 -6.46 -4.62 12.27
C TRP A 35 -5.79 -5.99 12.46
N PHE A 36 -4.65 -6.23 11.80
CA PHE A 36 -3.82 -7.40 12.04
C PHE A 36 -2.71 -7.10 13.05
N LEU A 37 -2.16 -5.89 12.99
CA LEU A 37 -0.89 -5.55 13.65
C LEU A 37 -1.03 -4.71 14.93
N GLY A 38 -2.24 -4.24 15.23
CA GLY A 38 -2.52 -3.59 16.52
C GLY A 38 -2.70 -2.08 16.46
N TRP A 39 -3.11 -1.53 15.31
CA TRP A 39 -3.29 -0.08 15.11
C TRP A 39 -4.74 0.23 14.75
N SER A 40 -5.60 0.33 15.76
CA SER A 40 -7.04 0.51 15.57
C SER A 40 -7.42 1.91 15.08
N HIS A 41 -6.55 2.91 15.28
CA HIS A 41 -6.85 4.34 15.09
C HIS A 41 -8.11 4.80 15.86
N THR A 42 -8.36 4.21 17.02
CA THR A 42 -9.52 4.55 17.84
C THR A 42 -9.14 4.76 19.30
N THR A 43 -8.76 3.71 20.03
CA THR A 43 -8.35 3.80 21.43
C THR A 43 -7.28 2.78 21.77
N ALA A 44 -6.46 3.08 22.79
CA ALA A 44 -5.46 2.14 23.31
C ALA A 44 -6.05 0.79 23.75
N ALA A 45 -7.31 0.77 24.21
CA ALA A 45 -8.02 -0.45 24.56
C ALA A 45 -8.29 -1.34 23.33
N LYS A 46 -8.68 -0.73 22.20
CA LYS A 46 -8.88 -1.44 20.93
C LYS A 46 -7.55 -1.88 20.32
N ASP A 47 -6.50 -1.07 20.42
CA ASP A 47 -5.14 -1.48 20.03
C ASP A 47 -4.70 -2.72 20.81
N THR A 48 -4.87 -2.70 22.14
CA THR A 48 -4.56 -3.82 23.03
C THR A 48 -5.38 -5.07 22.68
N PHE A 49 -6.67 -4.91 22.34
CA PHE A 49 -7.51 -6.03 21.91
C PHE A 49 -6.93 -6.71 20.66
N ILE A 50 -6.58 -5.93 19.64
CA ILE A 50 -6.01 -6.48 18.39
C ILE A 50 -4.68 -7.18 18.69
N GLN A 51 -3.79 -6.54 19.45
CA GLN A 51 -2.49 -7.12 19.81
C GLN A 51 -2.62 -8.44 20.57
N LYS A 52 -3.60 -8.57 21.47
CA LYS A 52 -3.79 -9.78 22.28
C LYS A 52 -4.57 -10.89 21.56
N HIS A 53 -5.45 -10.53 20.64
CA HIS A 53 -6.43 -11.48 20.10
C HIS A 53 -6.33 -11.72 18.60
N VAL A 54 -5.70 -10.83 17.83
CA VAL A 54 -5.64 -10.90 16.36
C VAL A 54 -4.21 -10.99 15.83
N ARG A 55 -3.24 -10.30 16.47
CA ARG A 55 -1.82 -10.28 16.06
C ARG A 55 -1.14 -11.63 16.33
N ASP A 56 -1.53 -12.63 15.55
CA ASP A 56 -1.04 -13.98 15.54
C ASP A 56 -1.01 -14.47 14.10
N ARG A 57 0.10 -15.12 13.71
CA ARG A 57 0.33 -15.58 12.34
C ARG A 57 -0.84 -16.40 11.78
N LYS A 58 -1.37 -17.36 12.55
CA LYS A 58 -2.43 -18.26 12.05
C LYS A 58 -3.74 -17.50 11.86
N LYS A 59 -4.11 -16.65 12.81
CA LYS A 59 -5.34 -15.85 12.72
C LYS A 59 -5.31 -14.87 11.55
N ILE A 60 -4.16 -14.22 11.32
CA ILE A 60 -3.98 -13.34 10.16
C ILE A 60 -4.08 -14.16 8.87
N ALA A 61 -3.45 -15.34 8.80
CA ALA A 61 -3.51 -16.22 7.64
C ALA A 61 -4.95 -16.72 7.36
N ASP A 62 -5.71 -17.06 8.41
CA ASP A 62 -7.12 -17.46 8.29
C ASP A 62 -7.97 -16.34 7.66
N ILE A 63 -7.71 -15.07 8.02
CA ILE A 63 -8.40 -13.91 7.43
C ILE A 63 -7.96 -13.70 5.98
N LEU A 64 -6.65 -13.71 5.71
CA LEU A 64 -6.11 -13.52 4.35
C LEU A 64 -6.58 -14.62 3.39
N GLU A 65 -6.70 -15.85 3.86
CA GLU A 65 -7.23 -16.98 3.08
C GLU A 65 -8.65 -16.69 2.57
N VAL A 66 -9.51 -16.07 3.37
CA VAL A 66 -10.86 -15.66 2.95
C VAL A 66 -10.78 -14.64 1.80
N PHE A 67 -9.93 -13.63 1.92
CA PHE A 67 -9.73 -12.63 0.86
C PHE A 67 -9.19 -13.27 -0.42
N PHE A 68 -8.16 -14.12 -0.31
CA PHE A 68 -7.49 -14.73 -1.45
C PHE A 68 -8.45 -15.67 -2.21
N ARG A 69 -9.24 -16.48 -1.50
CA ARG A 69 -10.26 -17.36 -2.10
C ARG A 69 -11.38 -16.56 -2.78
N ALA A 70 -11.68 -15.35 -2.31
CA ALA A 70 -12.63 -14.44 -2.94
C ALA A 70 -12.05 -13.65 -4.14
N GLY A 71 -10.77 -13.85 -4.47
CA GLY A 71 -10.08 -13.14 -5.57
C GLY A 71 -9.49 -11.78 -5.17
N VAL A 72 -9.44 -11.46 -3.88
CA VAL A 72 -8.82 -10.26 -3.32
C VAL A 72 -7.40 -10.62 -2.90
N ASP A 73 -6.46 -10.56 -3.84
CA ASP A 73 -5.07 -10.99 -3.67
C ASP A 73 -4.10 -9.86 -3.31
N THR A 74 -4.58 -8.62 -3.18
CA THR A 74 -3.75 -7.47 -2.84
C THR A 74 -3.84 -7.17 -1.35
N THR A 75 -2.68 -7.03 -0.69
CA THR A 75 -2.57 -6.76 0.74
C THR A 75 -1.58 -5.64 1.00
N MET A 76 -1.80 -4.85 2.05
CA MET A 76 -1.05 -3.63 2.30
C MET A 76 -0.66 -3.46 3.75
N GLY A 77 0.56 -2.98 3.99
CA GLY A 77 1.00 -2.57 5.31
C GLY A 77 2.49 -2.75 5.59
N LEU A 78 2.82 -2.78 6.88
CA LEU A 78 4.18 -2.96 7.38
C LEU A 78 4.60 -4.43 7.30
N ILE A 79 5.07 -4.86 6.13
CA ILE A 79 5.53 -6.25 5.93
C ILE A 79 6.84 -6.56 6.69
N GLU A 80 7.49 -5.59 7.32
CA GLU A 80 8.60 -5.83 8.26
C GLU A 80 8.14 -6.53 9.56
N VAL A 81 6.84 -6.58 9.85
CA VAL A 81 6.32 -7.34 10.98
C VAL A 81 6.21 -8.82 10.61
N ASP A 82 6.95 -9.67 11.34
CA ASP A 82 7.11 -11.09 11.04
C ASP A 82 5.79 -11.84 11.03
N GLU A 83 4.90 -11.57 11.99
CA GLU A 83 3.59 -12.22 12.07
C GLU A 83 2.75 -11.98 10.82
N TYR A 84 2.90 -10.82 10.17
CA TYR A 84 2.19 -10.49 8.95
C TYR A 84 2.86 -11.08 7.70
N ALA A 85 4.19 -10.98 7.60
CA ALA A 85 4.94 -11.57 6.49
C ALA A 85 4.74 -13.10 6.42
N ASP A 86 4.83 -13.77 7.57
CA ASP A 86 4.65 -15.21 7.67
C ASP A 86 3.19 -15.62 7.42
N ALA A 87 2.23 -14.81 7.85
CA ALA A 87 0.82 -15.06 7.60
C ALA A 87 0.45 -14.93 6.12
N ILE A 88 1.04 -13.96 5.40
CA ILE A 88 0.88 -13.85 3.95
C ILE A 88 1.37 -15.14 3.30
N LYS A 89 2.60 -15.59 3.61
CA LYS A 89 3.16 -16.81 3.04
C LYS A 89 2.30 -18.03 3.33
N GLU A 90 1.82 -18.17 4.56
CA GLU A 90 0.92 -19.27 4.93
C GLU A 90 -0.41 -19.22 4.15
N ALA A 91 -0.99 -18.04 3.94
CA ALA A 91 -2.18 -17.88 3.12
C ALA A 91 -1.91 -18.20 1.63
N GLU A 92 -0.76 -17.80 1.09
CA GLU A 92 -0.32 -18.19 -0.26
C GLU A 92 -0.23 -19.73 -0.38
N ASP A 93 0.43 -20.39 0.58
CA ASP A 93 0.61 -21.85 0.59
C ASP A 93 -0.73 -22.61 0.67
N ARG A 94 -1.68 -22.12 1.49
CA ARG A 94 -3.01 -22.75 1.66
C ARG A 94 -3.95 -22.57 0.46
N THR A 95 -3.77 -21.50 -0.31
CA THR A 95 -4.70 -21.10 -1.37
C THR A 95 -4.13 -21.29 -2.78
N GLY A 96 -2.82 -21.34 -2.92
CA GLY A 96 -2.13 -21.27 -4.21
C GLY A 96 -2.18 -19.89 -4.86
N VAL A 97 -2.68 -18.86 -4.17
CA VAL A 97 -2.80 -17.48 -4.67
C VAL A 97 -1.58 -16.69 -4.24
N LYS A 98 -0.83 -16.13 -5.20
CA LYS A 98 0.30 -15.22 -4.90
C LYS A 98 -0.23 -13.84 -4.53
N ALA A 99 0.21 -13.31 -3.39
CA ALA A 99 -0.19 -11.99 -2.94
C ALA A 99 0.53 -10.88 -3.72
N VAL A 100 -0.20 -9.82 -4.06
CA VAL A 100 0.38 -8.54 -4.45
C VAL A 100 0.56 -7.70 -3.20
N ILE A 101 1.82 -7.42 -2.85
CA ILE A 101 2.16 -6.77 -1.59
C ILE A 101 2.45 -5.28 -1.81
N VAL A 102 1.67 -4.42 -1.16
CA VAL A 102 1.93 -2.99 -1.03
C VAL A 102 2.61 -2.73 0.31
N SER A 103 3.94 -2.61 0.30
CA SER A 103 4.70 -2.34 1.53
C SER A 103 4.71 -0.85 1.85
N THR A 104 4.48 -0.52 3.13
CA THR A 104 4.48 0.86 3.62
C THR A 104 5.51 1.12 4.72
N PRO A 105 6.82 1.01 4.44
CA PRO A 105 7.85 1.07 5.47
C PRO A 105 8.12 2.50 5.93
N GLY A 106 8.65 2.63 7.16
CA GLY A 106 9.32 3.86 7.58
C GLY A 106 10.70 3.97 6.94
N LEU A 107 11.22 5.19 6.86
CA LEU A 107 12.59 5.50 6.48
C LEU A 107 13.22 6.35 7.60
N PRO A 108 14.48 6.10 7.98
CA PRO A 108 15.15 6.89 9.00
C PRO A 108 15.37 8.32 8.48
N TYR A 109 15.05 9.31 9.31
CA TYR A 109 15.34 10.71 9.04
C TYR A 109 15.75 11.44 10.33
N THR A 110 16.46 12.54 10.15
CA THR A 110 16.84 13.49 11.20
C THR A 110 16.48 14.91 10.74
N ALA A 111 16.70 15.90 11.59
CA ALA A 111 16.52 17.31 11.20
C ALA A 111 17.35 17.70 9.97
N GLU A 112 18.51 17.07 9.75
CA GLU A 112 19.37 17.38 8.60
C GLU A 112 18.85 16.78 7.28
N THR A 113 17.98 15.75 7.34
CA THR A 113 17.46 15.05 6.16
C THR A 113 16.72 15.99 5.22
N ALA A 114 16.03 17.02 5.73
CA ALA A 114 15.34 18.01 4.91
C ALA A 114 16.27 18.78 3.95
N VAL A 115 17.56 18.91 4.31
CA VAL A 115 18.57 19.64 3.54
C VAL A 115 19.50 18.67 2.81
N LYS A 116 20.05 17.68 3.52
CA LYS A 116 21.08 16.76 3.00
C LYS A 116 20.51 15.54 2.27
N GLY A 117 19.23 15.24 2.45
CA GLY A 117 18.60 14.02 1.96
C GLY A 117 18.73 12.84 2.93
N PHE A 118 18.16 11.71 2.52
CA PHE A 118 18.21 10.45 3.28
C PHE A 118 19.61 9.83 3.23
N ASP A 119 19.95 9.06 4.27
CA ASP A 119 21.03 8.09 4.18
C ASP A 119 20.59 6.97 3.21
N LEU A 120 21.08 7.04 1.96
CA LEU A 120 20.68 6.11 0.91
C LEU A 120 21.14 4.67 1.18
N GLY A 121 22.23 4.46 1.95
CA GLY A 121 22.65 3.13 2.34
C GLY A 121 21.67 2.48 3.32
N ALA A 122 21.19 3.25 4.29
CA ALA A 122 20.15 2.79 5.22
C ALA A 122 18.80 2.55 4.50
N VAL A 123 18.44 3.42 3.55
CA VAL A 123 17.23 3.26 2.71
C VAL A 123 17.32 1.99 1.86
N GLU A 124 18.46 1.75 1.20
CA GLU A 124 18.66 0.57 0.35
C GLU A 124 18.51 -0.73 1.15
N GLN A 125 19.05 -0.79 2.38
CA GLN A 125 18.85 -1.94 3.26
C GLN A 125 17.37 -2.19 3.59
N ILE A 126 16.56 -1.13 3.75
CA ILE A 126 15.11 -1.26 3.96
C ILE A 126 14.43 -1.80 2.70
N ILE A 127 14.76 -1.23 1.53
CA ILE A 127 14.24 -1.65 0.22
C ILE A 127 14.55 -3.12 -0.03
N GLU A 128 15.78 -3.55 0.20
CA GLU A 128 16.20 -4.95 0.05
C GLU A 128 15.38 -5.87 0.96
N ARG A 129 15.18 -5.49 2.23
CA ARG A 129 14.34 -6.27 3.16
C ARG A 129 12.89 -6.36 2.68
N GLN A 130 12.31 -5.27 2.16
CA GLN A 130 10.95 -5.30 1.60
C GLN A 130 10.88 -6.24 0.40
N LYS A 131 11.85 -6.14 -0.51
CA LYS A 131 11.92 -6.97 -1.72
C LYS A 131 12.06 -8.44 -1.37
N ARG A 132 12.91 -8.79 -0.40
CA ARG A 132 13.09 -10.16 0.10
C ARG A 132 11.81 -10.75 0.70
N ARG A 133 10.94 -9.91 1.26
CA ARG A 133 9.61 -10.31 1.76
C ARG A 133 8.53 -10.30 0.67
N GLY A 134 8.90 -10.12 -0.60
CA GLY A 134 7.99 -10.21 -1.73
C GLY A 134 7.21 -8.93 -2.04
N ALA A 135 7.62 -7.78 -1.51
CA ALA A 135 6.99 -6.51 -1.83
C ALA A 135 6.96 -6.26 -3.36
N THR A 136 5.78 -5.88 -3.85
CA THR A 136 5.55 -5.48 -5.25
C THR A 136 5.60 -3.96 -5.37
N PHE A 137 4.98 -3.26 -4.42
CA PHE A 137 5.02 -1.81 -4.30
C PHE A 137 5.77 -1.38 -3.03
N PHE A 138 6.44 -0.24 -3.13
CA PHE A 138 7.14 0.40 -2.01
C PHE A 138 6.62 1.84 -1.85
N LEU A 139 5.84 2.08 -0.81
CA LEU A 139 5.18 3.34 -0.52
C LEU A 139 5.62 3.85 0.85
N PRO A 140 6.68 4.66 0.97
CA PRO A 140 7.12 5.18 2.27
C PRO A 140 5.94 5.71 3.08
N HIS A 141 5.90 5.35 4.35
CA HIS A 141 4.78 5.63 5.25
C HIS A 141 4.55 7.14 5.43
N THR A 142 3.33 7.55 5.79
CA THR A 142 2.95 8.94 6.13
C THR A 142 3.93 9.61 7.09
N SER A 143 4.48 8.85 8.05
CA SER A 143 5.48 9.34 9.00
C SER A 143 6.79 9.82 8.36
N VAL A 144 7.00 9.51 7.07
CA VAL A 144 8.11 9.93 6.23
C VAL A 144 7.63 10.92 5.16
N THR A 145 6.61 10.57 4.38
CA THR A 145 6.16 11.37 3.24
C THR A 145 5.62 12.73 3.69
N ASP A 146 4.85 12.77 4.78
CA ASP A 146 4.20 14.00 5.24
C ASP A 146 5.22 14.97 5.85
N VAL A 147 6.23 14.46 6.57
CA VAL A 147 7.30 15.30 7.14
C VAL A 147 8.25 15.85 6.07
N MET A 148 8.35 15.17 4.93
CA MET A 148 9.17 15.60 3.80
C MET A 148 8.40 16.47 2.80
N LEU A 149 7.10 16.68 3.00
CA LEU A 149 6.31 17.56 2.15
C LEU A 149 6.71 19.02 2.36
N ASP A 150 7.15 19.68 1.29
CA ASP A 150 7.51 21.08 1.32
C ASP A 150 6.54 21.93 0.50
N ARG A 151 5.75 22.74 1.20
CA ARG A 151 4.79 23.66 0.58
C ARG A 151 5.45 24.88 -0.06
N CYS A 152 6.66 25.27 0.35
CA CYS A 152 7.37 26.41 -0.23
C CYS A 152 7.91 26.06 -1.62
N THR A 153 8.52 24.87 -1.75
CA THR A 153 9.05 24.41 -3.05
C THR A 153 8.08 23.56 -3.84
N ARG A 154 6.96 23.15 -3.23
CA ARG A 154 5.92 22.29 -3.81
C ARG A 154 6.48 20.94 -4.25
N GLN A 155 7.22 20.28 -3.35
CA GLN A 155 7.89 19.01 -3.60
C GLN A 155 7.80 18.07 -2.39
N VAL A 156 7.95 16.77 -2.63
CA VAL A 156 8.27 15.79 -1.57
C VAL A 156 9.79 15.67 -1.53
N ARG A 157 10.42 16.35 -0.55
CA ARG A 157 11.87 16.52 -0.47
C ARG A 157 12.60 15.18 -0.54
N HIS A 158 13.66 15.14 -1.34
CA HIS A 158 14.61 14.02 -1.40
C HIS A 158 14.00 12.64 -1.71
N MET A 159 12.78 12.59 -2.26
CA MET A 159 12.11 11.32 -2.59
C MET A 159 12.56 10.75 -3.94
N ALA A 160 12.99 11.59 -4.89
CA ALA A 160 13.40 11.12 -6.22
C ALA A 160 14.55 10.08 -6.20
N PRO A 161 15.63 10.25 -5.39
CA PRO A 161 16.63 9.19 -5.20
C PRO A 161 16.05 7.88 -4.65
N VAL A 162 15.09 7.96 -3.72
CA VAL A 162 14.43 6.77 -3.15
C VAL A 162 13.63 6.05 -4.23
N CYS A 163 12.83 6.76 -5.03
CA CYS A 163 12.09 6.17 -6.15
C CYS A 163 13.02 5.44 -7.13
N ARG A 164 14.18 6.03 -7.47
CA ARG A 164 15.16 5.38 -8.34
C ARG A 164 15.69 4.06 -7.76
N LEU A 165 16.03 4.04 -6.47
CA LEU A 165 16.45 2.79 -5.80
C LEU A 165 15.34 1.74 -5.82
N VAL A 166 14.09 2.13 -5.54
CA VAL A 166 12.93 1.22 -5.59
C VAL A 166 12.80 0.57 -6.97
N ARG A 167 12.97 1.34 -8.05
CA ARG A 167 12.96 0.82 -9.43
C ARG A 167 14.11 -0.16 -9.69
N GLN A 168 15.31 0.13 -9.21
CA GLN A 168 16.47 -0.75 -9.35
C GLN A 168 16.25 -2.13 -8.71
N TYR A 169 15.49 -2.18 -7.61
CA TYR A 169 15.06 -3.42 -6.96
C TYR A 169 13.81 -4.07 -7.61
N GLY A 170 13.35 -3.54 -8.74
CA GLY A 170 12.20 -4.07 -9.48
C GLY A 170 10.90 -4.01 -8.68
N MET A 171 10.70 -2.93 -7.91
CA MET A 171 9.44 -2.62 -7.24
C MET A 171 8.82 -1.36 -7.84
N VAL A 172 7.53 -1.19 -7.61
CA VAL A 172 6.78 -0.02 -8.05
C VAL A 172 6.80 1.06 -6.95
N PRO A 173 7.35 2.26 -7.21
CA PRO A 173 7.35 3.36 -6.26
C PRO A 173 5.96 4.00 -6.15
N GLY A 174 5.60 4.40 -4.94
CA GLY A 174 4.43 5.23 -4.67
C GLY A 174 4.63 6.03 -3.39
N LEU A 175 3.59 6.72 -2.92
CA LEU A 175 3.59 7.42 -1.63
C LEU A 175 2.43 6.94 -0.76
N SER A 176 2.69 6.68 0.52
CA SER A 176 1.63 6.57 1.53
C SER A 176 1.56 7.88 2.29
N THR A 177 0.45 8.62 2.22
CA THR A 177 0.37 9.99 2.75
C THR A 177 -0.98 10.30 3.36
N HIS A 178 -1.00 11.22 4.33
CA HIS A 178 -2.25 11.81 4.81
C HIS A 178 -2.52 13.18 4.23
N LEU A 179 -1.60 13.75 3.44
CA LEU A 179 -1.67 15.12 2.94
C LEU A 179 -1.98 15.10 1.43
N PRO A 180 -3.20 15.47 0.98
CA PRO A 180 -3.58 15.38 -0.42
C PRO A 180 -2.72 16.26 -1.34
N GLU A 181 -2.10 17.33 -0.83
CA GLU A 181 -1.17 18.16 -1.59
C GLU A 181 0.08 17.40 -2.04
N SER A 182 0.42 16.27 -1.41
CA SER A 182 1.53 15.43 -1.87
C SER A 182 1.30 14.88 -3.28
N ILE A 183 0.04 14.62 -3.65
CA ILE A 183 -0.33 14.16 -4.99
C ILE A 183 -0.02 15.26 -6.00
N ILE A 184 -0.49 16.48 -5.71
CA ILE A 184 -0.26 17.67 -6.54
C ILE A 184 1.24 17.93 -6.70
N PHE A 185 1.99 17.92 -5.60
CA PHE A 185 3.42 18.23 -5.61
C PHE A 185 4.24 17.14 -6.28
N ALA A 186 3.85 15.87 -6.14
CA ALA A 186 4.47 14.77 -6.88
C ALA A 186 4.28 14.95 -8.39
N ASP A 187 3.08 15.34 -8.83
CA ASP A 187 2.78 15.58 -10.24
C ASP A 187 3.52 16.80 -10.80
N GLU A 188 3.50 17.93 -10.09
CA GLU A 188 4.18 19.17 -10.52
C GLU A 188 5.70 19.02 -10.58
N SER A 189 6.28 18.25 -9.66
CA SER A 189 7.73 18.01 -9.63
C SER A 189 8.18 16.89 -10.57
N GLY A 190 7.24 16.17 -11.21
CA GLY A 190 7.55 15.01 -12.05
C GLY A 190 8.15 13.84 -11.26
N LEU A 191 7.76 13.67 -9.99
CA LEU A 191 8.25 12.58 -9.16
C LEU A 191 7.83 11.22 -9.75
N ASP A 192 8.81 10.30 -9.88
CA ASP A 192 8.60 8.95 -10.40
C ASP A 192 7.86 8.07 -9.36
N VAL A 193 6.55 8.22 -9.30
CA VAL A 193 5.62 7.40 -8.51
C VAL A 193 4.47 6.94 -9.40
N GLU A 194 3.93 5.74 -9.15
CA GLU A 194 2.82 5.16 -9.93
C GLU A 194 1.48 5.24 -9.21
N THR A 195 1.50 5.49 -7.90
CA THR A 195 0.29 5.42 -7.07
C THR A 195 0.45 6.12 -5.73
N TYR A 196 -0.68 6.37 -5.08
CA TYR A 196 -0.78 7.04 -3.79
C TYR A 196 -1.74 6.26 -2.89
N ILE A 197 -1.41 6.13 -1.61
CA ILE A 197 -2.40 5.86 -0.56
C ILE A 197 -2.77 7.23 0.03
N ALA A 198 -4.05 7.58 -0.06
CA ALA A 198 -4.59 8.82 0.48
C ALA A 198 -5.85 8.56 1.29
N ILE A 199 -6.14 9.41 2.28
CA ILE A 199 -7.35 9.31 3.08
C ILE A 199 -8.54 9.85 2.28
N TYR A 200 -9.53 9.00 2.04
CA TYR A 200 -10.78 9.38 1.40
C TYR A 200 -11.94 8.55 1.95
N ASN A 201 -13.01 9.23 2.36
CA ASN A 201 -14.30 8.61 2.64
C ASN A 201 -15.43 9.60 2.35
N SER A 202 -16.57 9.10 1.88
CA SER A 202 -17.71 9.94 1.48
C SER A 202 -18.34 10.74 2.63
N MET A 203 -18.05 10.37 3.88
CA MET A 203 -18.52 11.11 5.07
C MET A 203 -17.61 12.30 5.42
N GLY A 204 -16.45 12.45 4.80
CA GLY A 204 -15.45 13.46 5.16
C GLY A 204 -14.78 13.23 6.52
N PHE A 205 -15.02 12.09 7.17
CA PHE A 205 -14.54 11.83 8.53
C PHE A 205 -13.01 11.67 8.55
N LEU A 206 -12.33 12.42 9.43
CA LEU A 206 -10.85 12.43 9.53
C LEU A 206 -10.11 12.74 8.22
N MET A 207 -10.77 13.39 7.26
CA MET A 207 -10.11 13.93 6.08
C MET A 207 -9.44 15.27 6.41
N PRO A 208 -8.27 15.57 5.83
CA PRO A 208 -7.51 16.79 6.14
C PRO A 208 -8.14 18.06 5.54
N ILE A 209 -8.91 17.93 4.47
CA ILE A 209 -9.67 18.98 3.78
C ILE A 209 -11.02 18.40 3.30
N GLU A 210 -11.87 19.25 2.73
CA GLU A 210 -13.22 18.89 2.28
C GLU A 210 -13.23 17.70 1.29
N VAL A 211 -14.21 16.82 1.46
CA VAL A 211 -14.33 15.58 0.67
C VAL A 211 -14.35 15.83 -0.84
N ASP A 212 -15.04 16.88 -1.28
CA ASP A 212 -15.14 17.24 -2.69
C ASP A 212 -13.79 17.69 -3.26
N TRP A 213 -12.98 18.35 -2.44
CA TRP A 213 -11.66 18.81 -2.86
C TRP A 213 -10.69 17.64 -2.97
N VAL A 214 -10.65 16.74 -1.99
CA VAL A 214 -9.84 15.51 -2.11
C VAL A 214 -10.28 14.67 -3.30
N ALA A 215 -11.60 14.53 -3.53
CA ALA A 215 -12.11 13.82 -4.70
C ALA A 215 -11.64 14.45 -6.02
N GLN A 216 -11.60 15.79 -6.09
CA GLN A 216 -11.08 16.51 -7.25
C GLN A 216 -9.57 16.27 -7.44
N ILE A 217 -8.78 16.29 -6.36
CA ILE A 217 -7.34 16.01 -6.42
C ILE A 217 -7.10 14.59 -6.93
N ILE A 218 -7.79 13.58 -6.38
CA ILE A 218 -7.66 12.18 -6.79
C ILE A 218 -8.03 11.99 -8.26
N ARG A 219 -9.13 12.61 -8.74
CA ARG A 219 -9.56 12.48 -10.14
C ARG A 219 -8.61 13.13 -11.14
N ASN A 220 -7.86 14.14 -10.71
CA ASN A 220 -6.97 14.92 -11.57
C ASN A 220 -5.49 14.51 -11.43
N ALA A 221 -5.19 13.48 -10.62
CA ALA A 221 -3.84 12.95 -10.52
C ALA A 221 -3.37 12.40 -11.87
N ASN A 222 -2.09 12.57 -12.21
CA ASN A 222 -1.54 12.16 -13.51
C ASN A 222 -1.35 10.63 -13.65
N LYS A 223 -1.91 9.80 -12.75
CA LYS A 223 -1.68 8.35 -12.65
C LYS A 223 -2.90 7.54 -13.04
#